data_AF-A0A0V7Z129-F1
#
_entry.id   AF-A0A0V7Z129-F1
#
_cell.length_a   1.000
_cell.length_b   1.000
_cell.length_c   1.000
_cell.angle_alpha   90.00
_cell.angle_beta   90.00
_cell.angle_gamma   90.00
#
_symmetry.space_group_name_H-M   'P 1'
#
loop_
_entity.id
_entity.type
_entity.pdbx_description
1 polymer ?
#
loop_
_entity_poly.entity_id
_entity_poly.type
_entity_poly.pdbx_seq_one_letter_code
_entity_poly.pdbx_strand_id
1 'polypeptide(L)' 'MTPRPAFAELSEVAVLRDMQTDDGYLIPAGMEGTIVGIWAGGEAYEVEFDEPVADNATVRAGALRAA' A
#
# COMPACT_ATOMS: atom_id res chain seq x y z
N MET A 1 18.55 -15.53 7.97
CA MET A 1 18.32 -14.62 6.82
C MET A 1 16.96 -13.98 7.06
N THR A 2 16.89 -12.66 7.15
CA THR A 2 15.60 -11.96 7.21
C THR A 2 14.96 -12.06 5.82
N PRO A 3 13.67 -12.44 5.69
CA PRO A 3 13.00 -12.44 4.40
C PRO A 3 13.06 -11.04 3.79
N ARG A 4 13.28 -10.97 2.47
CA ARG A 4 13.22 -9.69 1.75
C ARG A 4 11.75 -9.28 1.63
N PRO A 5 11.40 -8.00 1.86
CA PRO A 5 10.05 -7.51 1.61
C PRO A 5 9.65 -7.76 0.15
N ALA A 6 8.35 -8.05 -0.07
CA ALA A 6 7.80 -8.32 -1.39
C ALA A 6 7.89 -7.10 -2.33
N PHE A 7 7.66 -5.91 -1.78
CA PHE A 7 7.80 -4.63 -2.46
C PHE A 7 8.94 -3.82 -1.86
N ALA A 8 9.65 -3.06 -2.69
CA ALA A 8 10.63 -2.07 -2.26
C ALA A 8 9.97 -0.70 -2.09
N GLU A 9 10.63 0.23 -1.40
CA GLU A 9 10.23 1.64 -1.45
C GLU A 9 10.15 2.12 -2.91
N LEU A 10 9.19 3.00 -3.17
CA LEU A 10 8.85 3.54 -4.49
C LEU A 10 8.32 2.50 -5.50
N SER A 11 7.98 1.29 -5.06
CA SER A 11 7.25 0.36 -5.92
C SER A 11 5.81 0.84 -6.11
N GLU A 12 5.30 0.74 -7.33
CA GLU A 12 3.87 0.91 -7.63
C GLU A 12 3.10 -0.37 -7.29
N VAL A 13 1.98 -0.22 -6.61
CA VAL A 13 1.12 -1.31 -6.16
C VAL A 13 -0.35 -0.96 -6.35
N ALA A 14 -1.20 -1.98 -6.45
CA ALA A 14 -2.65 -1.82 -6.39
C ALA A 14 -3.25 -2.57 -5.19
N VAL A 15 -4.26 -1.98 -4.55
CA VAL A 15 -5.01 -2.65 -3.48
C VAL A 15 -5.92 -3.75 -4.04
N LEU A 16 -6.04 -4.86 -3.34
CA LEU A 16 -6.84 -6.02 -3.78
C LEU A 16 -8.29 -6.00 -3.28
N ARG A 17 -8.61 -5.11 -2.35
CA ARG A 17 -9.93 -4.98 -1.71
C ARG A 17 -10.15 -3.54 -1.28
N ASP A 18 -11.41 -3.18 -1.15
CA ASP A 18 -11.80 -1.88 -0.60
C ASP A 18 -11.21 -1.71 0.80
N MET A 19 -10.67 -0.51 1.06
CA MET A 19 -10.12 -0.16 2.36
C MET A 19 -10.26 1.34 2.63
N GLN A 20 -9.82 1.75 3.82
CA GLN A 20 -9.77 3.16 4.19
C GLN A 20 -8.31 3.60 4.34
N THR A 21 -8.05 4.85 3.97
CA THR A 21 -6.81 5.55 4.34
C THR A 21 -6.77 5.82 5.84
N ASP A 22 -5.63 6.29 6.31
CA ASP A 22 -5.43 6.58 7.73
C ASP A 22 -6.33 7.75 8.20
N ASP A 23 -6.73 8.68 7.31
CA ASP A 23 -7.74 9.71 7.58
C ASP A 23 -9.20 9.28 7.27
N GLY A 24 -9.41 8.03 6.84
CA GLY A 24 -10.74 7.43 6.67
C GLY A 24 -11.37 7.57 5.27
N TYR A 25 -10.61 7.99 4.26
CA TYR A 25 -11.12 8.04 2.88
C TYR A 25 -11.21 6.64 2.28
N LEU A 26 -12.24 6.38 1.48
CA LEU A 26 -12.40 5.08 0.81
C LEU A 26 -11.43 4.96 -0.36
N ILE A 27 -10.65 3.87 -0.36
CA ILE A 27 -9.83 3.41 -1.48
C ILE A 27 -10.49 2.16 -2.07
N PRO A 28 -11.01 2.21 -3.31
CA PRO A 28 -11.60 1.04 -3.95
C PRO A 28 -10.55 0.01 -4.37
N ALA A 29 -10.92 -1.26 -4.42
CA ALA A 29 -10.09 -2.32 -4.98
C ALA A 29 -9.61 -1.95 -6.40
N GLY A 30 -8.33 -2.21 -6.66
CA GLY A 30 -7.66 -1.88 -7.93
C GLY A 30 -7.04 -0.49 -7.98
N MET A 31 -7.31 0.39 -7.00
CA MET A 31 -6.65 1.69 -6.94
C MET A 31 -5.14 1.52 -6.72
N GLU A 32 -4.36 2.22 -7.53
CA GLU A 32 -2.90 2.21 -7.50
C GLU A 32 -2.35 3.26 -6.56
N GLY A 33 -1.19 2.98 -5.98
CA GLY A 33 -0.44 3.87 -5.11
C GLY A 33 1.03 3.47 -5.04
N THR A 34 1.82 4.28 -4.35
CA THR A 34 3.27 4.12 -4.23
C THR A 34 3.65 3.71 -2.82
N ILE A 35 4.54 2.71 -2.70
CA ILE A 35 5.13 2.35 -1.40
C ILE A 35 6.03 3.50 -0.91
N VAL A 36 5.65 4.16 0.18
CA VAL A 36 6.44 5.23 0.83
C VAL A 36 7.06 4.79 2.16
N GLY A 37 6.74 3.58 2.63
CA GLY A 37 7.30 3.01 3.85
C GLY A 37 7.14 1.49 3.93
N ILE A 38 8.10 0.83 4.59
CA ILE A 38 8.07 -0.62 4.81
C ILE A 38 8.04 -0.91 6.32
N TRP A 39 7.00 -1.64 6.74
CA TRP A 39 6.78 -1.97 8.14
C TRP A 39 7.09 -3.44 8.44
N ALA A 40 7.74 -3.68 9.59
CA ALA A 40 8.08 -5.02 10.09
C ALA A 40 8.75 -5.94 9.06
N GLY A 41 9.60 -5.40 8.19
CA GLY A 41 10.31 -6.18 7.17
C GLY A 41 9.46 -6.63 5.98
N GLY A 42 8.28 -6.02 5.77
CA GLY A 42 7.38 -6.30 4.64
C GLY A 42 6.11 -7.04 5.00
N GLU A 43 5.74 -7.09 6.29
CA GLU A 43 4.41 -7.57 6.72
C GLU A 43 3.31 -6.55 6.37
N ALA A 44 3.67 -5.26 6.37
CA ALA A 44 2.81 -4.16 5.96
C ALA A 44 3.63 -3.05 5.30
N TYR A 45 2.93 -2.14 4.63
CA TYR A 45 3.49 -1.06 3.84
C TYR A 45 2.69 0.21 4.05
N GLU A 46 3.37 1.35 4.05
CA GLU A 46 2.72 2.64 3.86
C GLU A 46 2.55 2.86 2.36
N VAL A 47 1.32 3.04 1.91
CA VAL A 47 0.99 3.30 0.50
C VAL A 47 0.43 4.71 0.40
N GLU A 48 1.11 5.57 -0.35
CA GLU A 48 0.61 6.90 -0.71
C GLU A 48 -0.21 6.80 -2.00
N PHE A 49 -1.42 7.35 -1.97
CA PHE A 49 -2.33 7.44 -3.09
C PHE A 49 -2.37 8.88 -3.61
N ASP A 50 -2.51 9.02 -4.92
CA ASP A 50 -2.67 10.32 -5.58
C ASP A 50 -4.17 10.60 -5.85
N GLU A 51 -4.50 11.31 -6.92
CA GLU A 51 -5.89 11.65 -7.24
C GLU A 51 -6.75 10.40 -7.53
N PRO A 52 -8.03 10.37 -7.07
CA PRO A 52 -8.77 11.44 -6.41
C PRO A 52 -8.64 11.48 -4.87
N VAL A 53 -7.83 10.60 -4.27
CA VAL A 53 -7.68 10.48 -2.81
C VAL A 53 -6.20 10.67 -2.45
N ALA A 54 -5.78 11.93 -2.30
CA ALA A 54 -4.42 12.30 -1.93
C ALA A 54 -4.19 12.08 -0.43
N ASP A 55 -3.90 10.84 -0.04
CA ASP A 55 -3.69 10.40 1.35
C ASP A 55 -2.92 9.06 1.38
N ASN A 56 -2.51 8.59 2.56
CA ASN A 56 -1.79 7.33 2.73
C ASN A 56 -2.56 6.32 3.60
N ALA A 57 -2.18 5.06 3.46
CA ALA A 57 -2.71 3.99 4.27
C ALA A 57 -1.64 2.95 4.63
N THR A 58 -1.68 2.46 5.86
CA THR A 58 -0.95 1.25 6.23
C THR A 58 -1.68 -0.01 5.73
N VAL A 59 -1.10 -0.70 4.73
CA VAL A 59 -1.68 -1.87 4.06
C VAL A 59 -0.88 -3.15 4.36
N ARG A 60 -1.57 -4.24 4.70
CA ARG A 60 -0.94 -5.58 4.80
C ARG A 60 -0.43 -6.04 3.44
N ALA A 61 0.73 -6.71 3.40
CA ALA A 61 1.34 -7.22 2.16
C ALA A 61 0.38 -8.06 1.29
N GLY A 62 -0.40 -8.95 1.92
CA GLY A 62 -1.36 -9.81 1.21
C GLY A 62 -2.58 -9.09 0.64
N ALA A 63 -2.74 -7.79 0.88
CA ALA A 63 -3.78 -6.95 0.28
C ALA A 63 -3.26 -6.09 -0.88
N LEU A 64 -2.01 -6.30 -1.31
CA LEU A 64 -1.38 -5.59 -2.42
C LEU A 64 -0.99 -6.55 -3.54
N ARG A 65 -0.97 -6.04 -4.76
CA ARG A 65 -0.26 -6.63 -5.91
C ARG A 65 0.66 -5.57 -6.51
N ALA A 66 1.69 -5.98 -7.23
CA ALA A 66 2.39 -5.07 -8.14
C ALA A 66 1.37 -4.51 -9.15
N ALA A 67 1.45 -3.19 -9.40
CA ALA A 67 0.59 -2.51 -10.37
C ALA A 67 0.86 -3.01 -11.80
#